data_AF-A0A1C6EVA5-F1
#
_entry.id   AF-A0A1C6EVA5-F1
#
_cell.length_a   1.000
_cell.length_b   1.000
_cell.length_c   1.000
_cell.angle_alpha   90.00
_cell.angle_beta   90.00
_cell.angle_gamma   90.00
#
_symmetry.space_group_name_H-M   'P 1'
#
loop_
_entity.id
_entity.type
_entity.pdbx_description
1 polymer ?
#
loop_
_entity_poly.entity_id
_entity_poly.type
_entity_poly.pdbx_seq_one_letter_code
_entity_poly.pdbx_strand_id
1 'polypeptide(L)' 'MKLVVAEKHSVGANIASVLGANVKKQGYMKGNGFIVSWCVGHLIELAGK' A
#
# COMPACT_ATOMS: atom_id res chain seq x y z
N MET A 1 -3.90 12.42 -8.29
CA MET A 1 -3.96 11.08 -7.69
C MET A 1 -2.62 10.79 -7.02
N LYS A 2 -2.60 10.34 -5.76
CA LYS A 2 -1.36 10.12 -4.97
C LYS A 2 -1.24 8.65 -4.57
N LEU A 3 -0.03 8.10 -4.62
CA LEU A 3 0.28 6.73 -4.22
C LEU A 3 1.02 6.73 -2.88
N VAL A 4 0.57 5.89 -1.95
CA VAL A 4 1.26 5.59 -0.69
C VAL A 4 1.64 4.11 -0.68
N VAL A 5 2.88 3.80 -0.33
CA VAL A 5 3.39 2.43 -0.19
C VAL A 5 3.82 2.22 1.26
N ALA A 6 3.19 1.27 1.94
CA ALA A 6 3.55 0.85 3.30
C ALA A 6 4.40 -0.43 3.29
N GLU A 7 5.10 -0.74 4.38
CA GLU A 7 5.93 -1.96 4.47
C GLU A 7 5.09 -3.24 4.65
N LYS A 8 3.89 -3.13 5.23
CA LYS A 8 3.01 -4.27 5.54
C LYS A 8 1.54 -3.89 5.49
N HIS A 9 0.67 -4.88 5.26
CA HIS A 9 -0.79 -4.68 5.09
C HIS A 9 -1.43 -3.90 6.25
N SER A 10 -1.11 -4.22 7.51
CA SER A 10 -1.72 -3.55 8.66
C SER A 10 -1.46 -2.04 8.69
N VAL A 11 -0.23 -1.62 8.34
CA VAL A 11 0.14 -0.20 8.25
C VAL A 11 -0.59 0.46 7.07
N GLY A 12 -0.62 -0.19 5.91
CA GLY A 12 -1.35 0.31 4.73
C GLY A 12 -2.84 0.49 4.99
N ALA A 13 -3.48 -0.46 5.68
CA ALA A 13 -4.89 -0.39 6.03
C ALA A 13 -5.22 0.78 6.98
N ASN A 14 -4.37 1.02 8.00
CA ASN A 14 -4.52 2.15 8.91
C ASN A 14 -4.41 3.49 8.17
N ILE A 15 -3.43 3.61 7.27
CA ILE A 15 -3.26 4.81 6.44
C ILE A 15 -4.47 5.01 5.50
N ALA A 16 -4.94 3.94 4.85
CA ALA A 16 -6.08 3.99 3.95
C ALA A 16 -7.35 4.48 4.66
N SER A 17 -7.57 4.04 5.91
CA SER A 17 -8.70 4.48 6.74
C SER A 17 -8.68 5.99 6.99
N VAL A 18 -7.53 6.54 7.39
CA VAL A 18 -7.38 7.99 7.66
C VAL A 18 -7.51 8.82 6.38
N LEU A 19 -6.99 8.32 5.25
CA LEU A 19 -7.03 9.03 3.98
C LEU A 19 -8.37 8.92 3.25
N GLY A 20 -9.32 8.13 3.74
CA GLY A 20 -10.60 7.87 3.05
C GLY A 20 -10.45 6.97 1.82
N ALA A 21 -9.39 6.17 1.76
CA ALA A 21 -9.16 5.18 0.71
C ALA A 21 -9.86 3.85 1.04
N ASN A 22 -11.19 3.87 1.14
CA ASN A 22 -11.96 2.76 1.73
C ASN A 22 -12.31 1.61 0.75
N VAL A 23 -12.02 1.74 -0.55
CA VAL A 23 -12.33 0.71 -1.54
C VAL A 23 -11.18 -0.29 -1.64
N LYS A 24 -11.38 -1.50 -1.14
CA LYS A 24 -10.41 -2.58 -1.22
C LYS A 24 -10.32 -3.15 -2.64
N LYS A 25 -9.09 -3.44 -3.08
CA LYS A 25 -8.75 -4.10 -4.35
C LYS A 25 -7.68 -5.17 -4.08
N GLN A 26 -7.25 -5.87 -5.13
CA GLN A 26 -6.23 -6.91 -5.00
C GLN A 26 -4.86 -6.24 -4.80
N GLY A 27 -4.37 -6.26 -3.56
CA GLY A 27 -3.06 -5.72 -3.18
C GLY A 27 -3.01 -4.23 -2.85
N TYR A 28 -4.14 -3.51 -2.88
CA TYR A 28 -4.19 -2.08 -2.51
C TYR A 28 -5.61 -1.64 -2.12
N MET A 29 -5.72 -0.44 -1.56
CA MET A 29 -6.98 0.25 -1.27
C MET A 29 -7.01 1.60 -1.99
N LYS A 30 -8.20 2.09 -2.40
CA LYS A 30 -8.35 3.36 -3.12
C LYS A 30 -9.52 4.19 -2.63
N GLY A 31 -9.45 5.50 -2.82
CA GLY A 31 -10.51 6.46 -2.49
C GLY A 31 -9.93 7.82 -2.15
N ASN A 32 -10.77 8.86 -2.18
CA ASN A 32 -10.39 10.24 -1.88
C ASN A 32 -9.14 10.76 -2.66
N GLY A 33 -8.94 10.28 -3.89
CA GLY A 33 -7.77 10.64 -4.71
C GLY A 33 -6.46 9.92 -4.34
N PHE A 34 -6.50 8.97 -3.40
CA PHE A 34 -5.37 8.15 -2.97
C PHE A 34 -5.48 6.70 -3.45
N ILE A 35 -4.31 6.12 -3.69
CA ILE A 35 -4.07 4.68 -3.79
C ILE A 35 -3.10 4.34 -2.65
N VAL A 36 -3.45 3.36 -1.82
CA VAL A 36 -2.64 2.90 -0.69
C VAL A 36 -2.33 1.42 -0.90
N SER A 37 -1.06 1.10 -1.11
CA SER A 37 -0.56 -0.27 -1.31
C SER A 37 0.45 -0.60 -0.22
N TRP A 38 0.91 -1.85 -0.19
CA TRP A 38 1.92 -2.31 0.77
C TRP A 38 2.84 -3.36 0.16
N CYS A 39 4.05 -3.43 0.71
CA CYS A 39 4.97 -4.52 0.48
C CYS A 39 4.61 -5.75 1.33
N VAL A 40 5.21 -6.88 0.98
CA VAL A 40 5.23 -8.09 1.80
C VAL A 40 6.70 -8.46 1.98
N GLY A 41 7.35 -7.84 2.97
CA GLY A 41 8.80 -7.91 3.12
C GLY A 41 9.55 -7.14 2.02
N HIS A 42 10.79 -7.53 1.73
CA HIS A 42 11.59 -6.95 0.66
C HIS A 42 11.07 -7.42 -0.70
N LEU A 43 10.68 -6.49 -1.58
CA LEU A 43 10.19 -6.82 -2.92
C LEU A 43 11.33 -7.17 -3.90
N ILE A 44 12.53 -6.77 -3.56
CA ILE A 44 13.74 -6.99 -4.36
C ILE A 44 14.89 -7.35 -3.43
N GLU A 45 15.82 -8.12 -3.95
CA GLU A 45 17.07 -8.49 -3.29
C GLU A 45 18.22 -8.26 -4.27
N LEU A 46 19.45 -8.20 -3.74
CA LEU A 46 20.64 -8.07 -4.58
C LEU A 46 20.77 -9.30 -5.48
N ALA A 47 20.94 -9.07 -6.78
CA ALA A 47 21.32 -10.15 -7.69
C ALA A 47 22.71 -10.65 -7.28
N GLY A 48 22.81 -11.95 -6.99
CA GLY A 48 24.09 -12.61 -6.71
C GLY A 48 25.04 -12.53 -7.91
N LYS A 49 26.33 -12.80 -7.66
CA LYS A 49 27.27 -13.13 -8.73
C LYS A 49 27.00 -14.51 -9.29
#